data_AF-A0A2S9GKG1-F1
#
_entry.id   AF-A0A2S9GKG1-F1
#
_cell.length_a   1.000
_cell.length_b   1.000
_cell.length_c   1.000
_cell.angle_alpha   90.00
_cell.angle_beta   90.00
_cell.angle_gamma   90.00
#
_symmetry.space_group_name_H-M   'P 1'
#
loop_
_entity.id
_entity.type
_entity.pdbx_description
1 polymer ?
#
loop_
_entity_poly.entity_id
_entity_poly.type
_entity_poly.pdbx_seq_one_letter_code
_entity_poly.pdbx_strand_id
1 'polypeptide(L)'
;FSALADRHLGVRSDVVLGAMQHDTPGAMAYPAGSEHDWRTTGETPVPGKTLGPLVVVERDYPAVAEKWATLGPLVERLGLTTK
;
A
#
# COMPACT_ATOMS: atom_id res chain seq x y z
N PHE A 1 3.96 4.22 23.82
CA PHE A 1 3.06 4.05 22.65
C PHE A 1 2.33 2.72 22.71
N SER A 2 2.99 1.58 22.47
CA SER A 2 2.36 0.25 22.37
C SER A 2 1.42 -0.12 23.53
N ALA A 3 1.81 0.16 24.79
CA ALA A 3 0.96 -0.09 25.95
C ALA A 3 -0.38 0.67 25.92
N LEU A 4 -0.42 1.88 25.36
CA LEU A 4 -1.66 2.64 25.19
C LEU A 4 -2.42 2.21 23.92
N ALA A 5 -1.69 1.79 22.89
CA ALA A 5 -2.28 1.36 21.63
C ALA A 5 -3.19 0.13 21.80
N ASP A 6 -2.94 -0.75 22.77
CA ASP A 6 -3.81 -1.88 23.08
C ASP A 6 -5.26 -1.46 23.30
N ARG A 7 -5.47 -0.45 24.16
CA ARG A 7 -6.79 0.08 24.46
C ARG A 7 -7.33 1.00 23.37
N HIS A 8 -6.48 1.84 22.79
CA HIS A 8 -6.95 2.98 21.99
C HIS A 8 -6.95 2.71 20.48
N LEU A 9 -6.17 1.74 20.00
CA LEU A 9 -5.95 1.49 18.58
C LEU A 9 -6.14 0.03 18.17
N GLY A 10 -5.66 -0.94 18.95
CA GLY A 10 -5.75 -2.37 18.63
C GLY A 10 -5.26 -2.73 17.21
N VAL A 11 -5.88 -3.75 16.63
CA VAL A 11 -5.68 -4.12 15.22
C VAL A 11 -6.68 -3.36 14.34
N ARG A 12 -6.21 -2.79 13.23
CA ARG A 12 -7.02 -2.01 12.29
C ARG A 12 -6.71 -2.38 10.84
N SER A 13 -7.74 -2.29 10.00
CA SER A 13 -7.61 -2.34 8.54
C SER A 13 -7.50 -0.92 8.01
N ASP A 14 -6.38 -0.61 7.37
CA ASP A 14 -6.09 0.70 6.80
C ASP A 14 -6.19 0.63 5.27
N VAL A 15 -6.88 1.58 4.64
CA VAL A 15 -6.99 1.66 3.18
C VAL A 15 -5.95 2.65 2.68
N VAL A 16 -4.93 2.14 1.98
CA VAL A 16 -3.80 2.91 1.50
C VAL A 16 -3.91 3.09 -0.01
N LEU A 17 -3.92 4.35 -0.46
CA LEU A 17 -3.75 4.71 -1.86
C LEU A 17 -2.26 4.81 -2.17
N GLY A 18 -1.78 3.98 -3.07
CA GLY A 18 -0.42 4.05 -3.61
C GLY A 18 -0.33 4.92 -4.87
N ALA A 19 0.87 5.35 -5.22
CA ALA A 19 1.17 5.88 -6.54
C ALA A 19 1.43 4.72 -7.53
N MET A 20 1.36 5.00 -8.83
CA MET A 20 1.88 4.08 -9.83
C MET A 20 3.41 4.05 -9.71
N GLN A 21 3.98 2.85 -9.57
CA GLN A 21 5.40 2.67 -9.32
C GLN A 21 6.16 2.30 -10.60
N HIS A 22 7.36 2.84 -10.74
CA HIS A 22 8.35 2.34 -11.69
C HIS A 22 8.73 0.89 -11.38
N ASP A 23 9.27 0.20 -12.40
CA ASP A 23 9.67 -1.22 -12.33
C ASP A 23 8.53 -2.16 -11.88
N THR A 24 7.28 -1.74 -12.12
CA THR A 24 6.07 -2.54 -11.96
C THR A 24 5.20 -2.42 -13.21
N PRO A 25 4.24 -3.33 -13.43
CA PRO A 25 3.27 -3.17 -14.52
C PRO A 25 2.52 -1.83 -14.51
N GLY A 26 2.36 -1.20 -13.34
CA GLY A 26 1.71 0.11 -13.18
C GLY A 26 2.45 1.25 -13.90
N ALA A 27 3.75 1.11 -14.17
CA ALA A 27 4.50 2.09 -14.96
C ALA A 27 3.95 2.26 -16.39
N MET A 28 3.28 1.24 -16.91
CA MET A 28 2.69 1.21 -18.25
C MET A 28 1.19 1.51 -18.25
N ALA A 29 0.65 2.10 -17.16
CA ALA A 29 -0.78 2.40 -17.02
C ALA A 29 -1.33 3.25 -18.18
N TYR A 30 -0.51 4.17 -18.69
CA TYR A 30 -0.83 5.07 -19.79
C TYR A 30 0.16 4.93 -20.95
N PRO A 31 -0.04 3.94 -21.84
CA PRO A 31 0.85 3.75 -22.98
C PRO A 31 0.70 4.89 -24.00
N ALA A 32 1.75 5.11 -24.80
CA ALA A 32 1.77 6.07 -25.91
C ALA A 32 1.43 7.53 -25.55
N GLY A 33 1.64 7.94 -24.29
CA GLY A 33 1.32 9.29 -23.83
C GLY A 33 -0.19 9.57 -23.72
N SER A 34 -1.01 8.52 -23.65
CA SER A 34 -2.43 8.65 -23.34
C SER A 34 -2.65 9.16 -21.91
N GLU A 35 -3.82 9.71 -21.64
CA GLU A 35 -4.25 10.09 -20.29
C GLU A 35 -5.76 9.90 -20.17
N HIS A 36 -6.22 9.38 -19.02
CA HIS A 36 -7.65 9.27 -18.71
C HIS A 36 -7.92 9.86 -17.31
N ASP A 37 -8.12 11.18 -17.25
CA ASP A 37 -8.50 11.85 -16.00
C ASP A 37 -9.99 11.68 -15.71
N TRP A 38 -10.31 10.64 -14.94
CA TRP A 38 -11.66 10.31 -14.47
C TRP A 38 -12.38 11.45 -13.73
N ARG A 39 -11.64 12.41 -13.16
CA ARG A 39 -12.23 13.58 -12.47
C ARG A 39 -12.89 14.55 -13.46
N THR A 40 -12.40 14.58 -14.69
CA THR A 40 -12.91 15.46 -15.75
C THR A 40 -13.93 14.75 -16.64
N THR A 41 -13.69 13.47 -16.93
CA THR A 41 -14.55 12.67 -17.80
C THR A 41 -15.77 12.10 -17.08
N GLY A 42 -15.73 11.99 -15.74
CA GLY A 42 -16.77 11.36 -14.94
C GLY A 42 -16.80 9.83 -15.04
N GLU A 43 -15.79 9.23 -15.69
CA GLU A 43 -15.62 7.78 -15.74
C GLU A 43 -15.36 7.20 -14.34
N THR A 44 -15.70 5.94 -14.13
CA THR A 44 -15.38 5.27 -12.86
C THR A 44 -13.89 4.94 -12.80
N PRO A 45 -13.15 5.39 -11.76
CA PRO A 45 -11.73 5.08 -11.64
C PRO A 45 -11.48 3.58 -11.43
N VAL A 46 -10.40 3.08 -12.02
CA VAL A 46 -9.94 1.68 -11.89
C VAL A 46 -8.61 1.67 -11.13
N PRO A 47 -8.56 1.16 -9.89
CA PRO A 47 -7.33 1.07 -9.11
C PRO A 47 -6.24 0.26 -9.82
N GLY A 48 -5.01 0.77 -9.80
CA GLY A 48 -3.87 0.19 -10.51
C GLY A 48 -3.85 0.46 -12.03
N LYS A 49 -4.82 1.21 -12.56
CA LYS A 49 -4.84 1.64 -13.97
C LYS A 49 -5.11 3.13 -14.16
N THR A 50 -6.31 3.61 -13.84
CA THR A 50 -6.68 5.04 -13.97
C THR A 50 -6.68 5.77 -12.62
N LEU A 51 -6.62 5.02 -11.52
CA LEU A 51 -6.37 5.48 -10.16
C LEU A 51 -5.19 4.68 -9.60
N GLY A 52 -4.40 5.27 -8.70
CA GLY A 52 -3.38 4.53 -7.96
C GLY A 52 -3.95 3.26 -7.30
N PRO A 53 -3.13 2.23 -7.04
CA PRO A 53 -3.61 1.02 -6.38
C PRO A 53 -4.18 1.35 -4.99
N LEU A 54 -5.35 0.79 -4.68
CA LEU A 54 -5.94 0.82 -3.34
C LEU A 54 -5.71 -0.52 -2.67
N VAL A 55 -5.03 -0.52 -1.53
CA VAL A 55 -4.65 -1.74 -0.81
C VAL A 55 -5.11 -1.65 0.63
N VAL A 56 -5.65 -2.76 1.15
CA VAL A 56 -5.97 -2.90 2.58
C VAL A 56 -4.74 -3.44 3.30
N VAL A 57 -4.25 -2.68 4.29
CA VAL A 57 -3.11 -3.06 5.14
C VAL A 57 -3.62 -3.29 6.56
N GLU A 58 -3.34 -4.47 7.11
CA GLU A 58 -3.59 -4.74 8.53
C GLU A 58 -2.47 -4.11 9.38
N ARG A 59 -2.87 -3.29 10.36
CA ARG A 59 -1.97 -2.64 11.32
C ARG A 59 -2.30 -3.09 12.73
N ASP A 60 -1.40 -3.86 13.30
CA ASP A 60 -1.38 -4.20 14.71
C ASP A 60 -0.58 -3.12 15.47
N TYR A 61 -1.28 -2.11 15.98
CA TYR A 61 -0.66 -0.98 16.68
C TYR A 61 -0.03 -1.36 18.04
N PRO A 62 -0.62 -2.27 18.84
CA PRO A 62 0.02 -2.80 20.05
C PRO A 62 1.40 -3.41 19.76
N ALA A 63 1.53 -4.17 18.67
CA ALA A 63 2.77 -4.87 18.32
C ALA A 63 3.87 -4.00 17.68
N VAL A 64 3.68 -2.68 17.53
CA VAL A 64 4.63 -1.82 16.79
C VAL A 64 6.06 -1.90 17.32
N ALA A 65 6.26 -1.90 18.64
CA ALA A 65 7.60 -1.99 19.23
C ALA A 65 8.29 -3.33 18.91
N GLU A 66 7.57 -4.44 18.94
CA GLU A 66 8.09 -5.77 18.59
C GLU A 66 8.40 -5.88 17.09
N LYS A 67 7.50 -5.38 16.25
CA LYS A 67 7.69 -5.34 14.79
C LYS A 67 8.86 -4.44 14.38
N TRP A 68 9.16 -3.38 15.14
CA TRP A 68 10.34 -2.54 14.92
C TRP A 68 11.64 -3.26 15.30
N ALA A 69 11.61 -4.10 16.34
CA ALA A 69 12.77 -4.85 16.82
C ALA A 69 13.08 -6.11 16.00
N THR A 70 12.32 -6.40 14.94
CA THR A 70 12.43 -7.61 14.12
C THR A 70 12.32 -7.28 12.63
N LEU A 71 12.76 -8.19 11.75
CA LEU A 71 12.63 -8.03 10.30
C LEU A 71 11.21 -8.32 9.78
N GLY A 72 10.42 -9.05 10.56
CA GLY A 72 9.08 -9.50 10.17
C GLY A 72 9.09 -10.69 9.19
N PRO A 73 7.94 -11.37 9.05
CA PRO A 73 7.85 -12.63 8.31
C PRO A 73 7.88 -12.47 6.78
N LEU A 74 7.69 -11.24 6.27
CA LEU A 74 7.69 -10.98 4.82
C LEU A 74 9.08 -11.19 4.21
N VAL A 75 10.13 -10.99 4.99
CA VAL A 75 11.50 -11.21 4.54
C VAL A 75 11.73 -12.68 4.17
N GLU A 76 11.24 -13.62 4.97
CA GLU A 76 11.34 -15.05 4.68
C GLU A 76 10.42 -15.45 3.52
N ARG A 77 9.20 -14.90 3.47
CA ARG A 77 8.19 -15.29 2.49
C ARG A 77 8.42 -14.72 1.08
N LEU A 78 8.87 -13.47 0.99
CA LEU A 78 9.02 -12.74 -0.27
C LEU A 78 10.49 -12.53 -0.65
N GLY A 79 11.41 -12.79 0.27
CA GLY A 79 12.83 -12.50 0.11
C GLY A 79 13.17 -11.03 0.37
N LEU A 80 14.46 -10.72 0.23
CA LEU A 80 14.98 -9.36 0.22
C LEU A 80 15.39 -9.01 -1.21
N THR A 81 15.11 -7.78 -1.62
CA THR A 81 15.74 -7.19 -2.80
C THR A 81 17.19 -6.83 -2.43
N THR A 82 18.12 -7.77 -2.61
CA THR A 82 19.55 -7.49 -2.55
C THR A 82 20.00 -6.85 -3.87
N LYS A 83 20.75 -5.76 -3.80
CA LYS A 83 21.37 -5.11 -4.95
C LYS A 83 22.84 -5.47 -5.02
#